data_AF-A0AAV6D6L4-F1
#
_entry.id   AF-A0AAV6D6L4-F1
#
_cell.length_a   1.000
_cell.length_b   1.000
_cell.length_c   1.000
_cell.angle_alpha   90.00
_cell.angle_beta   90.00
_cell.angle_gamma   90.00
#
_symmetry.space_group_name_H-M   'P 1'
#
loop_
_entity.id
_entity.type
_entity.pdbx_description
1 polymer ?
#
loop_
_entity_poly.entity_id
_entity_poly.type
_entity_poly.pdbx_seq_one_letter_code
_entity_poly.pdbx_strand_id
1 'polypeptide(L)'
;MLQLIHITAAYSNAVLVAVLSHVSDCAKQLDLPIPQPVTFNHVARFNVAPIQGEVGGGLWLTNNYWFGFENGYVGGFRSPDDWFTMADEYWDHLERYVGKDNMTTNDAIQLARDSFRKLGYKPEDFHVDGPPTAFQGSHDNKQLGHIPYCKVEWNSPEATSQEEFNRSYKIRFDIDMQRKQVVGMVLVQQKIFPTQP
;
A
#
# COMPACT_ATOMS: atom_id res chain seq x y z
N MET A 1 10.91 -23.94 -7.93
CA MET A 1 10.53 -23.53 -9.30
C MET A 1 9.13 -22.93 -9.21
N LEU A 2 8.94 -21.69 -9.66
CA LEU A 2 7.60 -21.07 -9.68
C LEU A 2 6.72 -21.85 -10.68
N GLN A 3 5.58 -22.35 -10.23
CA GLN A 3 4.60 -23.02 -11.08
C GLN A 3 3.47 -22.04 -11.38
N LEU A 4 3.11 -21.93 -12.65
CA LEU A 4 2.03 -21.06 -13.09
C LEU A 4 0.74 -21.85 -13.29
N ILE A 5 -0.38 -21.27 -12.93
CA ILE A 5 -1.71 -21.84 -13.16
C ILE A 5 -2.41 -21.12 -14.31
N HIS A 6 -3.22 -21.87 -15.06
CA HIS A 6 -4.13 -21.28 -16.03
C HIS A 6 -5.30 -20.61 -15.30
N ILE A 7 -5.39 -19.28 -15.41
CA ILE A 7 -6.46 -18.50 -14.76
C ILE A 7 -7.73 -18.57 -15.60
N THR A 8 -8.77 -19.22 -15.06
CA THR A 8 -10.12 -19.22 -15.63
C THR A 8 -10.93 -18.04 -15.08
N ALA A 9 -11.98 -17.64 -15.79
CA ALA A 9 -12.91 -16.62 -15.30
C ALA A 9 -13.58 -17.03 -13.97
N ALA A 10 -13.92 -18.32 -13.82
CA ALA A 10 -14.51 -18.84 -12.58
C ALA A 10 -13.55 -18.73 -11.40
N TYR A 11 -12.28 -19.10 -11.58
CA TYR A 11 -11.25 -18.95 -10.56
C TYR A 11 -11.01 -17.47 -10.22
N SER A 12 -10.90 -16.61 -11.24
CA SER A 12 -10.71 -15.17 -11.04
C SER A 12 -11.83 -14.53 -10.22
N ASN A 13 -13.08 -14.86 -10.54
CA ASN A 13 -14.25 -14.36 -9.80
C ASN A 13 -14.28 -14.90 -8.37
N ALA A 14 -13.92 -16.17 -8.14
CA ALA A 14 -13.87 -16.74 -6.80
C ALA A 14 -12.80 -16.06 -5.92
N VAL A 15 -11.62 -15.79 -6.47
CA VAL A 15 -10.57 -15.02 -5.77
C VAL A 15 -11.03 -13.60 -5.50
N LEU A 16 -11.70 -12.94 -6.47
CA LEU A 16 -12.22 -11.59 -6.28
C LEU A 16 -13.24 -11.51 -5.12
N VAL A 17 -14.16 -12.47 -5.01
CA VAL A 17 -15.10 -12.56 -3.87
C VAL A 17 -14.34 -12.54 -2.55
N ALA A 18 -13.26 -13.34 -2.44
CA ALA A 18 -12.45 -13.42 -1.23
C ALA A 18 -11.68 -12.12 -0.94
N VAL A 19 -11.12 -11.47 -1.96
CA VAL A 19 -10.31 -10.25 -1.81
C VAL A 19 -11.15 -9.04 -1.39
N LEU A 20 -12.41 -8.93 -1.86
CA LEU A 20 -13.25 -7.74 -1.63
C LEU A 20 -13.51 -7.45 -0.15
N SER A 21 -13.68 -8.47 0.70
CA SER A 21 -13.86 -8.26 2.14
C SER A 21 -12.61 -7.67 2.78
N HIS A 22 -11.43 -8.18 2.44
CA HIS A 22 -10.17 -7.69 2.97
C HIS A 22 -9.86 -6.26 2.52
N VAL A 23 -10.18 -5.91 1.27
CA VAL A 23 -10.06 -4.55 0.76
C VAL A 23 -11.05 -3.61 1.46
N SER A 24 -12.28 -4.05 1.70
CA SER A 24 -13.27 -3.27 2.46
C SER A 24 -12.81 -3.00 3.89
N ASP A 25 -12.30 -4.03 4.57
CA ASP A 25 -11.81 -3.91 5.95
C ASP A 25 -10.60 -2.97 6.03
N CYS A 26 -9.62 -3.13 5.14
CA CYS A 26 -8.46 -2.24 5.06
C CYS A 26 -8.87 -0.78 4.81
N ALA A 27 -9.73 -0.55 3.82
CA ALA A 27 -10.17 0.79 3.47
C ALA A 27 -11.00 1.44 4.59
N LYS A 28 -11.81 0.65 5.32
CA LYS A 28 -12.53 1.11 6.51
C LYS A 28 -11.57 1.43 7.66
N GLN A 29 -10.60 0.56 7.93
CA GLN A 29 -9.62 0.76 9.03
C GLN A 29 -8.77 2.00 8.82
N LEU A 30 -8.42 2.31 7.57
CA LEU A 30 -7.63 3.49 7.20
C LEU A 30 -8.48 4.74 6.91
N ASP A 31 -9.80 4.66 7.09
CA ASP A 31 -10.74 5.75 6.81
C ASP A 31 -10.60 6.30 5.37
N LEU A 32 -10.34 5.42 4.39
CA LEU A 32 -10.13 5.84 3.00
C LEU A 32 -11.44 6.41 2.40
N PRO A 33 -11.36 7.48 1.57
CA PRO A 33 -12.51 8.16 0.98
C PRO A 33 -13.08 7.39 -0.23
N ILE A 34 -13.44 6.12 -0.02
CA ILE A 34 -14.07 5.26 -1.02
C ILE A 34 -15.36 4.66 -0.47
N PRO A 35 -16.37 4.36 -1.30
CA PRO A 35 -17.62 3.76 -0.84
C PRO A 35 -17.40 2.41 -0.14
N GLN A 36 -18.03 2.24 1.02
CA GLN A 36 -17.94 1.03 1.85
C GLN A 36 -19.31 0.33 2.01
N PRO A 37 -19.36 -1.02 2.00
CA PRO A 37 -18.25 -1.91 1.65
C PRO A 37 -17.89 -1.80 0.16
N VAL A 38 -16.66 -2.17 -0.18
CA VAL A 38 -16.24 -2.30 -1.58
C VAL A 38 -16.94 -3.52 -2.17
N THR A 39 -17.71 -3.32 -3.24
CA THR A 39 -18.46 -4.38 -3.93
C THR A 39 -18.01 -4.51 -5.37
N PHE A 40 -18.50 -5.54 -6.08
CA PHE A 40 -18.25 -5.75 -7.50
C PHE A 40 -18.52 -4.51 -8.38
N ASN A 41 -19.53 -3.70 -8.04
CA ASN A 41 -19.88 -2.51 -8.80
C ASN A 41 -18.80 -1.42 -8.74
N HIS A 42 -17.87 -1.51 -7.78
CA HIS A 42 -16.76 -0.57 -7.65
C HIS A 42 -15.49 -1.09 -8.35
N VAL A 43 -15.49 -2.32 -8.89
CA VAL A 43 -14.31 -2.94 -9.50
C VAL A 43 -14.22 -2.56 -10.97
N ALA A 44 -13.13 -1.90 -11.35
CA ALA A 44 -12.82 -1.62 -12.75
C ALA A 44 -12.06 -2.79 -13.40
N ARG A 45 -11.11 -3.38 -12.66
CA ARG A 45 -10.27 -4.46 -13.13
C ARG A 45 -9.74 -5.28 -11.95
N PHE A 46 -9.63 -6.59 -12.15
CA PHE A 46 -8.94 -7.48 -11.22
C PHE A 46 -7.99 -8.41 -11.99
N ASN A 47 -6.73 -8.46 -11.56
CA ASN A 47 -5.73 -9.37 -12.10
C ASN A 47 -5.27 -10.30 -10.99
N VAL A 48 -5.57 -11.59 -11.12
CA VAL A 48 -5.10 -12.62 -10.21
C VAL A 48 -3.61 -12.91 -10.44
N ALA A 49 -2.86 -13.14 -9.36
CA ALA A 49 -1.49 -13.65 -9.45
C ALA A 49 -1.50 -15.07 -10.05
N PRO A 50 -0.79 -15.34 -11.16
CA PRO A 50 -0.83 -16.64 -11.83
C PRO A 50 0.02 -17.71 -11.14
N ILE A 51 0.42 -17.53 -9.88
CA ILE A 51 1.35 -18.39 -9.17
C ILE A 51 0.59 -19.46 -8.37
N GLN A 52 0.96 -20.72 -8.55
CA GLN A 52 0.34 -21.84 -7.84
C GLN A 52 0.52 -21.70 -6.32
N GLY A 53 -0.59 -21.78 -5.59
CA GLY A 53 -0.61 -21.65 -4.12
C GLY A 53 -0.76 -20.21 -3.63
N GLU A 54 -0.60 -19.21 -4.50
CA GLU A 54 -0.92 -17.82 -4.18
C GLU A 54 -2.40 -17.54 -4.46
N VAL A 55 -3.09 -17.02 -3.45
CA VAL A 55 -4.46 -16.52 -3.59
C VAL A 55 -4.40 -15.01 -3.42
N GLY A 56 -4.51 -14.28 -4.52
CA GLY A 56 -4.44 -12.83 -4.49
C GLY A 56 -4.22 -12.20 -5.86
N GLY A 57 -3.84 -10.93 -5.85
CA GLY A 57 -3.65 -10.15 -7.05
C GLY A 57 -3.85 -8.66 -6.86
N GLY A 58 -3.86 -7.95 -7.98
CA GLY A 58 -4.12 -6.51 -8.04
C GLY A 58 -5.59 -6.22 -8.32
N LEU A 59 -6.20 -5.37 -7.49
CA LEU A 59 -7.56 -4.87 -7.66
C LEU A 59 -7.53 -3.38 -7.97
N TRP A 60 -8.15 -2.98 -9.07
CA TRP A 60 -8.39 -1.58 -9.44
C TRP A 60 -9.86 -1.26 -9.30
N LEU A 61 -10.14 -0.16 -8.62
CA LEU A 61 -11.49 0.37 -8.46
C LEU A 61 -11.80 1.41 -9.54
N THR A 62 -13.10 1.67 -9.77
CA THR A 62 -13.60 2.63 -10.76
C THR A 62 -13.24 4.09 -10.44
N ASN A 63 -12.84 4.38 -9.19
CA ASN A 63 -12.30 5.67 -8.77
C ASN A 63 -10.76 5.71 -8.78
N ASN A 64 -10.10 4.79 -9.49
CA ASN A 64 -8.66 4.69 -9.68
C ASN A 64 -7.84 4.35 -8.42
N TYR A 65 -8.48 3.96 -7.32
CA TYR A 65 -7.76 3.29 -6.24
C TYR A 65 -7.25 1.94 -6.71
N TRP A 66 -6.06 1.56 -6.27
CA TRP A 66 -5.53 0.21 -6.46
C TRP A 66 -5.15 -0.41 -5.13
N PHE A 67 -5.38 -1.72 -5.01
CA PHE A 67 -5.04 -2.55 -3.87
C PHE A 67 -4.27 -3.79 -4.34
N GLY A 68 -3.21 -4.13 -3.62
CA GLY A 68 -2.52 -5.42 -3.74
C GLY A 68 -2.93 -6.32 -2.58
N PHE A 69 -3.45 -7.50 -2.90
CA PHE A 69 -3.73 -8.54 -1.92
C PHE A 69 -2.84 -9.74 -2.18
N GLU A 70 -2.07 -10.15 -1.17
CA GLU A 70 -1.16 -11.28 -1.23
C GLU A 70 -0.97 -11.86 0.17
N ASN A 71 -0.60 -13.14 0.27
CA ASN A 71 -0.29 -13.78 1.55
C ASN A 71 -1.41 -13.66 2.62
N GLY A 72 -2.66 -13.48 2.20
CA GLY A 72 -3.83 -13.37 3.08
C GLY A 72 -4.09 -11.97 3.65
N TYR A 73 -3.40 -10.93 3.18
CA TYR A 73 -3.63 -9.55 3.63
C TYR A 73 -3.48 -8.52 2.49
N VAL A 74 -3.91 -7.29 2.74
CA VAL A 74 -3.69 -6.16 1.81
C VAL A 74 -2.28 -5.61 2.05
N GLY A 75 -1.33 -6.07 1.24
CA GLY A 75 0.08 -5.66 1.31
C GLY A 75 0.34 -4.28 0.72
N GLY A 76 -0.63 -3.67 0.04
CA GLY A 76 -0.49 -2.28 -0.38
C GLY A 76 -1.74 -1.69 -0.97
N PHE A 77 -1.79 -0.36 -1.00
CA PHE A 77 -2.75 0.37 -1.79
C PHE A 77 -2.13 1.67 -2.31
N ARG A 78 -2.75 2.22 -3.35
CA ARG A 78 -2.46 3.57 -3.84
C ARG A 78 -3.77 4.29 -4.15
N SER A 79 -3.85 5.52 -3.68
CA SER A 79 -4.85 6.51 -4.06
C SER A 79 -4.52 7.05 -5.45
N PRO A 80 -5.52 7.50 -6.23
CA PRO A 80 -5.26 8.32 -7.39
C PRO A 80 -4.40 9.55 -7.06
N ASP A 81 -4.41 10.04 -5.82
CA ASP A 81 -3.67 11.25 -5.40
C ASP A 81 -2.29 10.95 -4.79
N ASP A 82 -1.76 9.72 -4.91
CA ASP A 82 -0.41 9.40 -4.43
C ASP A 82 0.67 9.99 -5.35
N TRP A 83 1.24 11.13 -4.94
CA TRP A 83 2.34 11.80 -5.66
C TRP A 83 3.48 10.85 -6.04
N PHE A 84 3.88 9.93 -5.15
CA PHE A 84 5.09 9.15 -5.34
C PHE A 84 4.93 8.01 -6.35
N THR A 85 3.70 7.61 -6.64
CA THR A 85 3.39 6.54 -7.58
C THR A 85 2.76 7.08 -8.86
N MET A 86 1.98 8.16 -8.76
CA MET A 86 1.11 8.63 -9.84
C MET A 86 1.65 9.86 -10.59
N ALA A 87 2.68 10.56 -10.08
CA ALA A 87 3.22 11.73 -10.77
C ALA A 87 3.75 11.39 -12.19
N ASP A 88 4.47 10.29 -12.33
CA ASP A 88 5.02 9.87 -13.64
C ASP A 88 3.91 9.40 -14.61
N GLU A 89 2.83 8.82 -14.09
CA GLU A 89 1.69 8.34 -14.89
C GLU A 89 0.82 9.51 -15.43
N TYR A 90 0.74 10.63 -14.69
CA TYR A 90 -0.11 11.79 -14.99
C TYR A 90 0.70 13.08 -15.08
N TRP A 91 1.79 13.04 -15.85
CA TRP A 91 2.74 14.14 -15.99
C TRP A 91 2.11 15.44 -16.54
N ASP A 92 0.95 15.36 -17.19
CA ASP A 92 0.19 16.48 -17.77
C ASP A 92 -0.77 17.16 -16.77
N HIS A 93 -0.92 16.61 -15.56
CA HIS A 93 -1.84 17.12 -14.53
C HIS A 93 -1.17 17.33 -13.17
N LEU A 94 0.14 17.60 -13.16
CA LEU A 94 0.93 17.69 -11.94
C LEU A 94 0.56 18.87 -11.02
N GLU A 95 -0.07 19.93 -11.56
CA GLU A 95 -0.50 21.09 -10.76
C GLU A 95 -1.47 20.71 -9.63
N ARG A 96 -2.21 19.60 -9.77
CA ARG A 96 -3.16 19.13 -8.74
C ARG A 96 -2.49 18.71 -7.43
N TYR A 97 -1.18 18.42 -7.46
CA TYR A 97 -0.40 18.03 -6.28
C TYR A 97 0.20 19.24 -5.56
N VAL A 98 0.06 20.44 -6.11
CA VAL A 98 0.60 21.66 -5.51
C VAL A 98 -0.29 22.10 -4.36
N GLY A 99 0.32 22.52 -3.25
CA GLY A 99 -0.42 22.87 -2.05
C GLY A 99 0.43 23.45 -0.94
N LYS A 100 0.02 23.20 0.30
CA LYS A 100 0.72 23.62 1.52
C LYS A 100 0.68 22.53 2.57
N ASP A 101 1.75 22.43 3.37
CA ASP A 101 1.76 21.57 4.54
C ASP A 101 0.77 22.08 5.60
N ASN A 102 -0.13 21.20 6.05
CA ASN A 102 -1.03 21.46 7.18
C ASN A 102 -0.68 20.62 8.42
N MET A 103 0.41 19.85 8.36
CA MET A 103 0.92 19.03 9.45
C MET A 103 2.45 19.02 9.47
N THR A 104 3.05 18.73 10.62
CA THR A 104 4.51 18.61 10.73
C THR A 104 4.99 17.23 10.29
N THR A 105 6.30 17.09 10.05
CA THR A 105 6.94 15.78 9.85
C THR A 105 6.63 14.79 10.97
N ASN A 106 6.65 15.24 12.22
CA ASN A 106 6.36 14.39 13.37
C ASN A 106 4.91 13.92 13.38
N ASP A 107 3.97 14.79 13.01
CA ASP A 107 2.56 14.42 12.86
C ASP A 107 2.39 13.37 11.75
N ALA A 108 3.14 13.49 10.66
CA ALA A 108 3.07 12.54 9.54
C ALA A 108 3.61 11.15 9.94
N ILE A 109 4.74 11.12 10.66
CA ILE A 109 5.27 9.87 11.23
C ILE A 109 4.26 9.26 12.21
N GLN A 110 3.61 10.06 13.05
CA GLN A 110 2.59 9.58 13.96
C GLN A 110 1.36 9.03 13.22
N LEU A 111 0.90 9.71 12.16
CA LEU A 111 -0.18 9.23 11.30
C LEU A 111 0.14 7.87 10.66
N ALA A 112 1.38 7.67 10.19
CA ALA A 112 1.82 6.38 9.65
C ALA A 112 1.76 5.28 10.73
N ARG A 113 2.26 5.54 11.94
CA ARG A 113 2.22 4.60 13.06
C ARG A 113 0.78 4.26 13.48
N ASP A 114 -0.09 5.26 13.57
CA ASP A 114 -1.49 5.05 13.94
C ASP A 114 -2.23 4.28 12.86
N SER A 115 -1.93 4.52 11.59
CA SER A 115 -2.45 3.73 10.46
C SER A 115 -1.99 2.28 10.54
N PHE A 116 -0.72 2.04 10.85
CA PHE A 116 -0.18 0.70 11.05
C PHE A 116 -0.88 -0.05 12.19
N ARG A 117 -1.14 0.63 13.31
CA ARG A 117 -1.93 0.09 14.44
C ARG A 117 -3.39 -0.17 14.08
N LYS A 118 -4.04 0.72 13.33
CA LYS A 118 -5.43 0.58 12.87
C LYS A 118 -5.63 -0.67 12.01
N LEU A 119 -4.60 -1.09 11.27
CA LEU A 119 -4.57 -2.33 10.49
C LEU A 119 -4.35 -3.59 11.35
N GLY A 120 -4.15 -3.43 12.67
CA GLY A 120 -4.00 -4.52 13.62
C GLY A 120 -2.56 -4.98 13.86
N TYR A 121 -1.57 -4.31 13.28
CA TYR A 121 -0.16 -4.65 13.48
C TYR A 121 0.42 -3.98 14.73
N LYS A 122 1.38 -4.66 15.36
CA LYS A 122 2.14 -4.13 16.50
C LYS A 122 3.39 -3.44 15.98
N PRO A 123 3.59 -2.14 16.25
CA PRO A 123 4.77 -1.41 15.79
C PRO A 123 6.10 -2.07 16.17
N GLU A 124 6.16 -2.68 17.36
CA GLU A 124 7.37 -3.27 17.92
C GLU A 124 7.86 -4.48 17.12
N ASP A 125 6.95 -5.23 16.50
CA ASP A 125 7.28 -6.41 15.68
C ASP A 125 8.06 -6.03 14.41
N PHE A 126 8.02 -4.76 14.01
CA PHE A 126 8.64 -4.23 12.78
C PHE A 126 9.45 -2.95 13.03
N HIS A 127 9.77 -2.65 14.28
CA HIS A 127 10.52 -1.45 14.71
C HIS A 127 9.92 -0.12 14.23
N VAL A 128 8.60 -0.08 14.00
CA VAL A 128 7.85 1.11 13.56
C VAL A 128 7.68 2.14 14.69
N ASP A 129 7.83 1.69 15.95
CA ASP A 129 7.92 2.54 17.14
C ASP A 129 9.22 3.37 17.19
N GLY A 130 10.29 2.88 16.55
CA GLY A 130 11.55 3.59 16.39
C GLY A 130 11.56 4.67 15.30
N PRO A 131 12.68 5.39 15.12
CA PRO A 131 12.85 6.34 14.02
C PRO A 131 12.67 5.67 12.64
N PRO A 132 12.09 6.38 11.64
CA PRO A 132 12.06 5.88 10.27
C PRO A 132 13.47 5.59 9.73
N THR A 133 13.62 4.53 8.96
CA THR A 133 14.88 4.22 8.27
C THR A 133 15.12 5.12 7.07
N ALA A 134 14.04 5.64 6.47
CA ALA A 134 14.10 6.67 5.44
C ALA A 134 12.90 7.61 5.55
N PHE A 135 13.12 8.88 5.20
CA PHE A 135 12.08 9.90 5.16
C PHE A 135 12.34 10.85 4.00
N GLN A 136 11.34 11.02 3.15
CA GLN A 136 11.31 12.05 2.11
C GLN A 136 10.18 13.02 2.44
N GLY A 137 10.52 14.26 2.78
CA GLY A 137 9.55 15.30 3.16
C GLY A 137 8.87 15.98 1.98
N SER A 138 7.95 16.87 2.31
CA SER A 138 7.44 17.88 1.37
C SER A 138 8.61 18.69 0.81
N HIS A 139 8.45 19.20 -0.42
CA HIS A 139 9.51 19.94 -1.09
C HIS A 139 8.96 20.94 -2.08
N ASP A 140 9.76 21.96 -2.37
CA ASP A 140 9.46 22.93 -3.42
C ASP A 140 9.99 22.41 -4.77
N ASN A 141 9.06 22.14 -5.68
CA ASN A 141 9.38 21.86 -7.07
C ASN A 141 9.54 23.18 -7.83
N LYS A 142 10.65 23.33 -8.57
CA LYS A 142 10.98 24.58 -9.27
C LYS A 142 9.96 25.02 -10.32
N GLN A 143 9.19 24.09 -10.89
CA GLN A 143 8.23 24.37 -11.96
C GLN A 143 6.79 24.36 -11.45
N LEU A 144 6.46 23.48 -10.50
CA LEU A 144 5.09 23.28 -10.04
C LEU A 144 4.76 24.09 -8.78
N GLY A 145 5.75 24.38 -7.92
CA GLY A 145 5.55 24.96 -6.60
C GLY A 145 5.68 23.93 -5.49
N HIS A 146 5.08 24.20 -4.33
CA HIS A 146 5.21 23.38 -3.14
C HIS A 146 4.38 22.09 -3.23
N ILE A 147 5.03 20.94 -3.01
CA ILE A 147 4.42 19.61 -3.04
C ILE A 147 4.31 19.08 -1.60
N PRO A 148 3.12 19.12 -0.99
CA PRO A 148 2.91 18.80 0.44
C PRO A 148 2.71 17.30 0.64
N TYR A 149 3.63 16.48 0.13
CA TYR A 149 3.60 15.03 0.28
C TYR A 149 4.87 14.53 0.93
N CYS A 150 4.75 13.57 1.83
CA CYS A 150 5.91 12.88 2.40
C CYS A 150 5.78 11.37 2.32
N LYS A 151 6.93 10.71 2.36
CA LYS A 151 7.08 9.27 2.35
C LYS A 151 7.91 8.85 3.55
N VAL A 152 7.36 7.93 4.33
CA VAL A 152 7.97 7.42 5.56
C VAL A 152 8.19 5.93 5.42
N GLU A 153 9.41 5.45 5.72
CA GLU A 153 9.77 4.04 5.58
C GLU A 153 10.40 3.46 6.84
N TRP A 154 10.05 2.21 7.13
CA TRP A 154 10.75 1.32 8.06
C TRP A 154 11.06 0.02 7.34
N ASN A 155 12.34 -0.20 7.07
CA ASN A 155 12.82 -1.36 6.33
C ASN A 155 13.77 -2.16 7.22
N SER A 156 13.68 -3.49 7.16
CA SER A 156 14.75 -4.32 7.70
C SER A 156 16.06 -4.05 6.94
N PRO A 157 17.24 -4.22 7.58
CA PRO A 157 18.51 -4.18 6.88
C PRO A 157 18.55 -5.16 5.69
N GLU A 158 19.47 -4.91 4.76
CA GLU A 158 19.74 -5.87 3.68
C GLU A 158 20.17 -7.22 4.28
N ALA A 159 19.48 -8.27 3.85
CA ALA A 159 19.74 -9.61 4.37
C ALA A 159 21.05 -10.18 3.82
N THR A 160 21.89 -10.70 4.70
CA THR A 160 23.14 -11.39 4.36
C THR A 160 23.00 -12.90 4.38
N SER A 161 21.87 -13.41 4.87
CA SER A 161 21.54 -14.83 4.92
C SER A 161 20.09 -15.10 4.52
N GLN A 162 19.77 -16.35 4.18
CA GLN A 162 18.40 -16.75 3.88
C GLN A 162 17.46 -16.57 5.08
N GLU A 163 17.95 -16.82 6.30
CA GLU A 163 17.14 -16.64 7.52
C GLU A 163 16.77 -15.16 7.73
N GLU A 164 17.71 -14.25 7.52
CA GLU A 164 17.47 -12.80 7.56
C GLU A 164 16.52 -12.37 6.43
N PHE A 165 16.70 -12.91 5.23
CA PHE A 165 15.83 -12.63 4.09
C PHE A 165 14.38 -13.01 4.41
N ASN A 166 14.16 -14.17 5.01
CA ASN A 166 12.84 -14.67 5.39
C ASN A 166 12.16 -13.84 6.50
N ARG A 167 12.94 -13.09 7.27
CA ARG A 167 12.45 -12.15 8.30
C ARG A 167 12.40 -10.70 7.82
N SER A 168 12.90 -10.43 6.61
CA SER A 168 12.95 -9.08 6.07
C SER A 168 11.55 -8.52 5.85
N TYR A 169 11.45 -7.22 6.05
CA TYR A 169 10.21 -6.47 5.88
C TYR A 169 10.46 -5.10 5.29
N LYS A 170 9.44 -4.58 4.62
CA LYS A 170 9.39 -3.24 4.08
C LYS A 170 8.04 -2.62 4.42
N ILE A 171 8.08 -1.52 5.17
CA ILE A 171 6.90 -0.75 5.55
C ILE A 171 7.08 0.65 5.00
N ARG A 172 6.12 1.09 4.19
CA ARG A 172 6.08 2.44 3.62
C ARG A 172 4.68 3.01 3.77
N PHE A 173 4.61 4.28 4.15
CA PHE A 173 3.40 5.09 4.05
C PHE A 173 3.72 6.36 3.24
N ASP A 174 2.87 6.64 2.27
CA ASP A 174 2.86 7.88 1.50
C ASP A 174 1.70 8.74 2.02
N ILE A 175 1.98 10.00 2.35
CA ILE A 175 1.06 10.87 3.10
C ILE A 175 0.88 12.19 2.36
N ASP A 176 -0.37 12.58 2.17
CA ASP A 176 -0.79 13.94 1.81
C ASP A 176 -0.80 14.79 3.08
N MET A 177 0.20 15.67 3.23
CA MET A 177 0.39 16.53 4.39
C MET A 177 -0.59 17.70 4.43
N GLN A 178 -1.22 18.03 3.30
CA GLN A 178 -2.27 19.03 3.23
C GLN A 178 -3.60 18.49 3.76
N ARG A 179 -3.99 17.29 3.32
CA ARG A 179 -5.25 16.62 3.73
C ARG A 179 -5.11 15.76 4.98
N LYS A 180 -3.87 15.55 5.46
CA LYS A 180 -3.55 14.72 6.63
C LYS A 180 -4.03 13.28 6.47
N GLN A 181 -3.76 12.72 5.30
CA GLN A 181 -4.30 11.43 4.89
C GLN A 181 -3.21 10.52 4.34
N VAL A 182 -3.28 9.22 4.66
CA VAL A 182 -2.49 8.20 3.95
C VAL A 182 -3.05 8.04 2.54
N VAL A 183 -2.20 8.25 1.53
CA VAL A 183 -2.53 8.13 0.11
C VAL A 183 -1.86 6.92 -0.55
N GLY A 184 -0.84 6.34 0.08
CA GLY A 184 -0.21 5.12 -0.38
C GLY A 184 0.35 4.30 0.77
N MET A 185 0.41 2.98 0.60
CA MET A 185 0.93 2.05 1.59
C MET A 185 1.59 0.86 0.91
N VAL A 186 2.72 0.42 1.47
CA VAL A 186 3.34 -0.87 1.17
C VAL A 186 3.72 -1.53 2.49
N LEU A 187 3.17 -2.72 2.74
CA LEU A 187 3.48 -3.62 3.85
C LEU A 187 3.91 -4.95 3.24
N VAL A 188 5.20 -5.23 3.25
CA VAL A 188 5.74 -6.50 2.74
C VAL A 188 6.52 -7.16 3.85
N GLN A 189 6.23 -8.44 4.07
CA GLN A 189 7.05 -9.34 4.87
C GLN A 189 7.37 -10.58 4.02
N GLN A 190 8.64 -10.97 3.94
CA GLN A 190 9.11 -12.11 3.13
C GLN A 190 8.76 -13.48 3.72
N LYS A 191 7.61 -13.61 4.40
CA LYS A 191 7.23 -14.87 5.05
C LYS A 191 7.12 -15.98 4.00
N ILE A 192 8.09 -16.90 4.08
CA ILE A 192 8.31 -18.06 3.23
C ILE A 192 6.98 -18.77 2.96
N PHE A 193 6.64 -18.96 1.68
CA PHE A 193 5.71 -20.01 1.30
C PHE A 193 6.14 -21.30 2.02
N PRO A 194 5.33 -21.88 2.92
CA PRO A 194 5.52 -23.28 3.20
C PRO A 194 5.19 -23.97 1.89
N THR A 195 6.21 -24.48 1.20
CA THR A 195 6.03 -25.68 0.41
C THR A 195 5.45 -26.70 1.37
N GLN A 196 4.13 -26.90 1.33
CA GLN A 196 3.49 -27.99 2.05
C GLN A 196 4.08 -29.33 1.57
N PRO A 197 4.10 -30.35 2.45
CA PRO A 197 4.91 -31.55 2.33
C PRO A 197 4.69 -32.37 1.06
#